data_AF-A0A932WV01-F1
#
_entry.id   AF-A0A932WV01-F1
#
_cell.length_a   1.000
_cell.length_b   1.000
_cell.length_c   1.000
_cell.angle_alpha   90.00
_cell.angle_beta   90.00
_cell.angle_gamma   90.00
#
_symmetry.space_group_name_H-M   'P 1'
#
loop_
_entity.id
_entity.type
_entity.pdbx_description
1 polymer ?
#
loop_
_entity_poly.entity_id
_entity_poly.type
_entity_poly.pdbx_seq_one_letter_code
_entity_poly.pdbx_strand_id
1 'polypeptide(L)'
;MPVTFVHEGDAIDYTPAVAKTAGDVVVQGDLIGVVRIDIAANRLGALALEGVFDFPKAGGVAFTTGQKTYWDATNLIASSDPSVGRLLGRVVKDAVSADTAVRILLDMQAVPALLYSAEVASSLITNTVAETDFDKSVTIPAGTLQVGDVIRVRGEVIAISTNSTDTLTIRLKIGATVIVVTAAVDVANNDIGYVEADVVVRTVGAGGTIVACGVQALGTEGTVTAKPFKLASTAIDTTVAQTVKASAQWSVANAGNQVRLDVLDVELLRKL
;
A
#
# COMPACT_ATOMS: atom_id res chain seq x y z
N MET A 1 -21.11 12.82 29.65
CA MET A 1 -20.61 11.71 30.48
C MET A 1 -19.09 11.65 30.32
N PRO A 2 -18.30 11.49 31.40
CA PRO A 2 -16.87 11.24 31.28
C PRO A 2 -16.60 9.83 30.76
N VAL A 3 -15.43 9.61 30.16
CA VAL A 3 -14.98 8.30 29.70
C VAL A 3 -14.71 7.41 30.91
N THR A 4 -15.24 6.20 30.90
CA THR A 4 -15.04 5.20 31.96
C THR A 4 -14.36 3.97 31.36
N PHE A 5 -13.33 3.48 32.03
CA PHE A 5 -12.71 2.21 31.68
C PHE A 5 -13.71 1.06 31.85
N VAL A 6 -13.74 0.12 30.89
CA VAL A 6 -14.62 -1.06 30.92
C VAL A 6 -13.81 -2.35 31.06
N HIS A 7 -12.85 -2.59 30.16
CA HIS A 7 -11.92 -3.72 30.20
C HIS A 7 -10.69 -3.43 29.30
N GLU A 8 -9.65 -4.26 29.38
CA GLU A 8 -8.39 -4.11 28.63
C GLU A 8 -8.52 -4.33 27.11
N GLY A 9 -9.59 -4.99 26.66
CA GLY A 9 -9.85 -5.23 25.23
C GLY A 9 -9.43 -6.61 24.70
N ASP A 10 -8.90 -7.50 25.56
CA ASP A 10 -8.48 -8.86 25.21
C ASP A 10 -9.64 -9.74 24.73
N ALA A 11 -10.80 -9.57 25.35
CA ALA A 11 -12.07 -10.14 24.92
C ALA A 11 -13.19 -9.10 25.05
N ILE A 12 -14.21 -9.20 24.19
CA ILE A 12 -15.41 -8.37 24.24
C ILE A 12 -16.66 -9.20 24.53
N ASP A 13 -17.60 -8.58 25.23
CA ASP A 13 -18.93 -9.14 25.44
C ASP A 13 -19.69 -9.30 24.11
N TYR A 14 -20.25 -10.48 23.90
CA TYR A 14 -20.98 -10.82 22.69
C TYR A 14 -22.21 -11.66 23.00
N THR A 15 -23.37 -11.21 22.52
CA THR A 15 -24.64 -11.94 22.62
C THR A 15 -25.10 -12.34 21.23
N PRO A 16 -24.88 -13.60 20.80
CA PRO A 16 -25.27 -14.02 19.47
C PRO A 16 -26.77 -14.28 19.35
N ALA A 17 -27.36 -13.97 18.20
CA ALA A 17 -28.75 -14.35 17.88
C ALA A 17 -28.92 -15.85 17.63
N VAL A 18 -27.85 -16.53 17.17
CA VAL A 18 -27.79 -17.98 16.91
C VAL A 18 -26.64 -18.56 17.71
N ALA A 19 -26.82 -19.73 18.32
CA ALA A 19 -25.78 -20.35 19.13
C ALA A 19 -24.45 -20.47 18.36
N LYS A 20 -23.34 -20.22 19.06
CA LYS A 20 -21.99 -20.30 18.55
C LYS A 20 -21.19 -21.33 19.34
N THR A 21 -20.38 -22.10 18.66
CA THR A 21 -19.51 -23.10 19.28
C THR A 21 -18.09 -22.56 19.46
N ALA A 22 -17.34 -23.14 20.40
CA ALA A 22 -15.93 -22.85 20.56
C ALA A 22 -15.18 -23.10 19.23
N GLY A 23 -14.34 -22.14 18.83
CA GLY A 23 -13.65 -22.12 17.54
C GLY A 23 -14.40 -21.35 16.44
N ASP A 24 -15.67 -20.98 16.65
CA ASP A 24 -16.38 -20.15 15.68
C ASP A 24 -15.73 -18.78 15.58
N VAL A 25 -15.45 -18.37 14.34
CA VAL A 25 -14.99 -17.02 14.03
C VAL A 25 -16.19 -16.12 13.79
N VAL A 26 -16.26 -15.01 14.50
CA VAL A 26 -17.32 -14.01 14.37
C VAL A 26 -16.72 -12.73 13.83
N VAL A 27 -17.33 -12.19 12.78
CA VAL A 27 -16.95 -10.92 12.16
C VAL A 27 -18.05 -9.89 12.46
N GLN A 28 -17.71 -8.81 13.14
CA GLN A 28 -18.58 -7.67 13.46
C GLN A 28 -18.00 -6.39 12.83
N GLY A 29 -18.41 -6.10 11.59
CA GLY A 29 -17.77 -5.02 10.81
C GLY A 29 -16.30 -5.38 10.55
N ASP A 30 -15.39 -4.57 11.07
CA ASP A 30 -13.95 -4.78 10.93
C ASP A 30 -13.34 -5.52 12.13
N LEU A 31 -14.15 -5.85 13.14
CA LEU A 31 -13.72 -6.63 14.28
C LEU A 31 -13.88 -8.12 14.01
N ILE A 32 -12.81 -8.88 14.17
CA ILE A 32 -12.85 -10.35 14.16
C ILE A 32 -12.55 -10.85 15.56
N GLY A 33 -13.37 -11.77 16.04
CA GLY A 33 -13.12 -12.47 17.28
C GLY A 33 -13.41 -13.95 17.20
N VAL A 34 -12.75 -14.72 18.06
CA VAL A 34 -12.91 -16.18 18.15
C VAL A 34 -13.69 -16.53 19.41
N VAL A 35 -14.71 -17.37 19.26
CA VAL A 35 -15.49 -17.91 20.37
C VAL A 35 -14.63 -18.94 21.11
N ARG A 36 -14.31 -18.70 22.39
CA ARG A 36 -13.48 -19.63 23.19
C ARG A 36 -14.27 -20.72 23.89
N ILE A 37 -15.55 -20.45 24.20
CA ILE A 37 -16.46 -21.32 24.93
C ILE A 37 -17.81 -21.24 24.21
N ASP A 38 -18.54 -22.35 24.10
CA ASP A 38 -19.87 -22.40 23.49
C ASP A 38 -20.80 -21.31 24.09
N ILE A 39 -21.44 -20.55 23.21
CA ILE A 39 -22.38 -19.48 23.56
C ILE A 39 -23.75 -19.85 23.00
N ALA A 40 -24.70 -20.14 23.87
CA ALA A 40 -26.08 -20.37 23.46
C ALA A 40 -26.70 -19.11 22.84
N ALA A 41 -27.69 -19.28 21.97
CA ALA A 41 -28.44 -18.17 21.39
C ALA A 41 -29.05 -17.28 22.49
N ASN A 42 -28.94 -15.95 22.32
CA ASN A 42 -29.47 -14.94 23.23
C ASN A 42 -28.89 -15.01 24.66
N ARG A 43 -27.70 -15.61 24.83
CA ARG A 43 -26.94 -15.59 26.08
C ARG A 43 -25.67 -14.77 25.92
N LEU A 44 -25.29 -14.07 26.98
CA LEU A 44 -24.04 -13.34 27.04
C LEU A 44 -22.88 -14.34 27.04
N GLY A 45 -21.95 -14.17 26.11
CA GLY A 45 -20.64 -14.80 26.09
C GLY A 45 -19.58 -13.78 25.71
N ALA A 46 -18.41 -14.25 25.28
CA ALA A 46 -17.31 -13.37 24.91
C ALA A 46 -16.60 -13.85 23.64
N LEU A 47 -16.08 -12.88 22.87
CA LEU A 47 -15.18 -13.12 21.75
C LEU A 47 -13.76 -12.73 22.15
N ALA A 48 -12.80 -13.60 21.91
CA ALA A 48 -11.39 -13.26 22.05
C ALA A 48 -10.92 -12.45 20.84
N LEU A 49 -10.31 -11.29 21.10
CA LEU A 49 -9.74 -10.40 20.08
C LEU A 49 -8.23 -10.53 19.97
N GLU A 50 -7.59 -11.09 21.00
CA GLU A 50 -6.16 -11.44 21.02
C GLU A 50 -5.95 -12.93 21.30
N GLY A 51 -4.76 -13.42 20.96
CA GLY A 51 -4.32 -14.79 21.24
C GLY A 51 -3.93 -15.58 20.00
N VAL A 52 -3.46 -16.80 20.21
CA VAL A 52 -2.97 -17.69 19.14
C VAL A 52 -3.93 -18.88 18.98
N PHE A 53 -4.44 -19.07 17.77
CA PHE A 53 -5.42 -20.12 17.46
C PHE A 53 -5.00 -20.89 16.20
N ASP A 54 -5.44 -22.15 16.09
CA ASP A 54 -5.27 -22.96 14.88
C ASP A 54 -6.53 -22.81 14.01
N PHE A 55 -6.39 -22.25 12.81
CA PHE A 55 -7.49 -22.06 11.86
C PHE A 55 -7.41 -23.08 10.73
N PRO A 56 -8.55 -23.58 10.22
CA PRO A 56 -8.58 -24.39 9.00
C PRO A 56 -7.95 -23.64 7.82
N LYS A 57 -7.24 -24.33 6.92
CA LYS A 57 -6.71 -23.75 5.68
C LYS A 57 -7.08 -24.58 4.46
N ALA A 58 -7.01 -23.97 3.28
CA ALA A 58 -7.16 -24.70 2.03
C ALA A 58 -6.07 -25.79 1.88
N GLY A 59 -6.48 -26.98 1.46
CA GLY A 59 -5.55 -28.06 1.15
C GLY A 59 -4.59 -27.67 0.02
N GLY A 60 -3.32 -28.08 0.13
CA GLY A 60 -2.31 -27.76 -0.88
C GLY A 60 -1.66 -26.37 -0.72
N VAL A 61 -2.19 -25.51 0.15
CA VAL A 61 -1.63 -24.16 0.39
C VAL A 61 -0.67 -24.20 1.58
N ALA A 62 0.55 -23.70 1.40
CA ALA A 62 1.53 -23.55 2.46
C ALA A 62 1.50 -22.11 3.02
N PHE A 63 1.86 -21.98 4.30
CA PHE A 63 2.00 -20.71 5.00
C PHE A 63 3.36 -20.65 5.70
N THR A 64 3.99 -19.49 5.69
CA THR A 64 5.25 -19.24 6.38
C THR A 64 5.05 -18.33 7.59
N THR A 65 5.88 -18.50 8.61
CA THR A 65 5.86 -17.70 9.84
C THR A 65 6.00 -16.21 9.50
N GLY A 66 5.18 -15.38 10.15
CA GLY A 66 5.09 -13.92 9.92
C GLY A 66 4.15 -13.52 8.78
N GLN A 67 3.72 -14.45 7.92
CA GLN A 67 2.80 -14.19 6.82
C GLN A 67 1.45 -13.66 7.33
N LYS A 68 0.92 -12.63 6.66
CA LYS A 68 -0.45 -12.14 6.92
C LYS A 68 -1.48 -13.15 6.42
N THR A 69 -2.56 -13.29 7.17
CA THR A 69 -3.66 -14.18 6.88
C THR A 69 -4.98 -13.43 6.93
N TYR A 70 -5.93 -13.90 6.13
CA TYR A 70 -7.24 -13.31 5.98
C TYR A 70 -8.31 -14.37 6.24
N TRP A 71 -9.36 -14.02 6.95
CA TRP A 71 -10.50 -14.91 7.19
C TRP A 71 -11.46 -14.87 6.02
N ASP A 72 -11.55 -15.98 5.29
CA ASP A 72 -12.56 -16.21 4.26
C ASP A 72 -13.86 -16.68 4.94
N ALA A 73 -14.78 -15.76 5.15
CA ALA A 73 -16.07 -16.05 5.79
C ALA A 73 -17.02 -16.89 4.91
N THR A 74 -16.70 -17.09 3.63
CA THR A 74 -17.49 -17.93 2.71
C THR A 74 -17.10 -19.40 2.87
N ASN A 75 -15.80 -19.67 2.87
CA ASN A 75 -15.25 -21.03 2.97
C ASN A 75 -14.90 -21.44 4.41
N LEU A 76 -14.95 -20.50 5.36
CA LEU A 76 -14.59 -20.69 6.77
C LEU A 76 -13.16 -21.20 6.96
N ILE A 77 -12.22 -20.60 6.22
CA ILE A 77 -10.80 -20.94 6.24
C ILE A 77 -9.93 -19.68 6.34
N ALA A 78 -8.73 -19.84 6.88
CA ALA A 78 -7.65 -18.88 6.72
C ALA A 78 -7.08 -18.94 5.29
N SER A 79 -6.94 -17.77 4.69
CA SER A 79 -6.41 -17.55 3.35
C SER A 79 -5.17 -16.65 3.39
N SER A 80 -4.28 -16.85 2.42
CA SER A 80 -3.17 -15.93 2.14
C SER A 80 -3.58 -14.80 1.18
N ASP A 81 -4.77 -14.89 0.59
CA ASP A 81 -5.27 -13.92 -0.39
C ASP A 81 -6.02 -12.77 0.31
N PRO A 82 -5.55 -11.51 0.19
CA PRO A 82 -6.21 -10.35 0.78
C PRO A 82 -7.57 -10.01 0.15
N SER A 83 -7.90 -10.56 -1.02
CA SER A 83 -9.14 -10.25 -1.74
C SER A 83 -10.35 -11.05 -1.25
N VAL A 84 -10.13 -12.18 -0.56
CA VAL A 84 -11.21 -13.11 -0.18
C VAL A 84 -11.74 -12.89 1.24
N GLY A 85 -11.04 -12.11 2.07
CA GLY A 85 -11.31 -12.10 3.50
C GLY A 85 -10.89 -10.82 4.23
N ARG A 86 -11.26 -10.74 5.51
CA ARG A 86 -10.80 -9.68 6.43
C ARG A 86 -9.49 -10.08 7.06
N LEU A 87 -8.61 -9.11 7.36
CA LEU A 87 -7.34 -9.40 8.05
C LEU A 87 -7.64 -10.16 9.33
N LEU A 88 -7.00 -11.30 9.53
CA LEU A 88 -7.20 -12.15 10.70
C LEU A 88 -6.01 -12.06 11.66
N GLY A 89 -4.80 -12.02 11.10
CA GLY A 89 -3.58 -12.01 11.90
C GLY A 89 -2.37 -12.54 11.15
N ARG A 90 -1.36 -12.99 11.92
CA ARG A 90 -0.09 -13.48 11.40
C ARG A 90 0.20 -14.90 11.81
N VAL A 91 0.77 -15.66 10.87
CA VAL A 91 1.21 -17.03 11.11
C VAL A 91 2.36 -17.03 12.13
N VAL A 92 2.27 -17.87 13.16
CA VAL A 92 3.34 -18.01 14.18
C VAL A 92 4.15 -19.30 14.03
N LYS A 93 3.71 -20.19 13.13
CA LYS A 93 4.39 -21.45 12.82
C LYS A 93 4.10 -21.83 11.37
N ASP A 94 5.15 -22.20 10.63
CA ASP A 94 5.02 -22.69 9.26
C ASP A 94 4.01 -23.83 9.18
N ALA A 95 3.13 -23.75 8.18
CA ALA A 95 2.16 -24.79 7.86
C ALA A 95 2.44 -25.26 6.44
N VAL A 96 2.77 -26.54 6.27
CA VAL A 96 3.08 -27.10 4.95
C VAL A 96 1.79 -27.39 4.17
N SER A 97 1.91 -27.66 2.87
CA SER A 97 0.76 -27.94 1.99
C SER A 97 -0.11 -29.12 2.47
N ALA A 98 0.49 -30.08 3.18
CA ALA A 98 -0.19 -31.24 3.74
C ALA A 98 -0.96 -30.97 5.05
N ASP A 99 -0.66 -29.88 5.76
CA ASP A 99 -1.36 -29.54 7.00
C ASP A 99 -2.80 -29.10 6.71
N THR A 100 -3.70 -29.35 7.66
CA THR A 100 -5.12 -28.95 7.55
C THR A 100 -5.43 -27.64 8.28
N ALA A 101 -4.49 -27.16 9.10
CA ALA A 101 -4.62 -25.93 9.87
C ALA A 101 -3.35 -25.07 9.79
N VAL A 102 -3.50 -23.79 10.13
CA VAL A 102 -2.42 -22.83 10.28
C VAL A 102 -2.57 -22.13 11.63
N ARG A 103 -1.45 -21.98 12.34
CA ARG A 103 -1.44 -21.33 13.65
C ARG A 103 -1.24 -19.83 13.49
N ILE A 104 -2.21 -19.05 13.94
CA ILE A 104 -2.28 -17.61 13.71
C ILE A 104 -2.40 -16.88 15.05
N LEU A 105 -1.55 -15.87 15.25
CA LEU A 105 -1.74 -14.82 16.23
C LEU A 105 -2.80 -13.85 15.69
N LEU A 106 -3.91 -13.70 16.41
CA LEU A 106 -4.90 -12.65 16.16
C LEU A 106 -4.22 -11.31 16.35
N ASP A 107 -4.02 -10.61 15.23
CA ASP A 107 -3.45 -9.27 15.17
C ASP A 107 -4.12 -8.53 14.02
N MET A 108 -5.07 -7.68 14.39
CA MET A 108 -5.85 -6.87 13.46
C MET A 108 -5.09 -5.60 13.03
N GLN A 109 -3.82 -5.41 13.46
CA GLN A 109 -3.07 -4.21 13.06
C GLN A 109 -2.74 -4.24 11.57
N ALA A 110 -3.54 -3.49 10.79
CA ALA A 110 -3.12 -2.97 9.51
C ALA A 110 -2.10 -1.85 9.73
N VAL A 111 -0.86 -2.22 10.05
CA VAL A 111 0.25 -1.27 9.93
C VAL A 111 0.31 -0.84 8.45
N PRO A 112 0.39 0.47 8.14
CA PRO A 112 0.60 0.92 6.77
C PRO A 112 1.78 0.15 6.18
N ALA A 113 1.55 -0.51 5.05
CA ALA A 113 2.60 -1.30 4.43
C ALA A 113 3.50 -0.32 3.68
N LEU A 114 4.70 -0.04 4.22
CA LEU A 114 5.79 0.51 3.42
C LEU A 114 6.08 -0.51 2.33
N LEU A 115 5.59 -0.24 1.12
CA LEU A 115 5.78 -1.12 -0.02
C LEU A 115 7.21 -1.01 -0.53
N TYR A 116 7.81 0.17 -0.42
CA TYR A 116 9.15 0.45 -0.92
C TYR A 116 9.74 1.71 -0.30
N SER A 117 11.05 1.67 -0.09
CA SER A 117 11.88 2.84 0.13
C SER A 117 13.18 2.65 -0.65
N ALA A 118 13.65 3.70 -1.33
CA ALA A 118 14.92 3.65 -2.03
C ALA A 118 16.08 3.61 -1.03
N GLU A 119 16.68 2.42 -0.83
CA GLU A 119 17.82 2.24 0.08
C GLU A 119 19.14 2.85 -0.46
N VAL A 120 19.15 3.20 -1.75
CA VAL A 120 20.25 3.88 -2.42
C VAL A 120 19.71 4.71 -3.59
N ALA A 121 20.40 5.81 -3.91
CA ALA A 121 20.11 6.66 -5.04
C ALA A 121 20.06 5.89 -6.38
N SER A 122 19.33 6.45 -7.35
CA SER A 122 19.27 5.93 -8.70
C SER A 122 20.59 6.05 -9.45
N SER A 123 20.71 5.32 -10.55
CA SER A 123 21.69 5.68 -11.58
C SER A 123 21.37 7.05 -12.20
N LEU A 124 22.39 7.71 -12.75
CA LEU A 124 22.23 9.02 -13.40
C LEU A 124 21.48 8.88 -14.73
N ILE A 125 20.48 9.72 -14.93
CA ILE A 125 19.92 9.97 -16.27
C ILE A 125 20.70 11.12 -16.86
N THR A 126 21.36 10.88 -18.00
CA THR A 126 22.25 11.83 -18.66
C THR A 126 21.93 11.93 -20.15
N ASN A 127 22.02 13.13 -20.74
CA ASN A 127 22.00 13.33 -22.19
C ASN A 127 20.73 12.79 -22.89
N THR A 128 19.53 13.10 -22.38
CA THR A 128 18.28 12.56 -22.92
C THR A 128 17.32 13.67 -23.37
N VAL A 129 16.67 13.49 -24.53
CA VAL A 129 15.44 14.24 -24.89
C VAL A 129 14.17 13.38 -24.75
N ALA A 130 14.35 12.06 -24.75
CA ALA A 130 13.31 11.10 -24.47
C ALA A 130 13.10 11.00 -22.96
N GLU A 131 11.83 10.90 -22.55
CA GLU A 131 11.51 10.57 -21.16
C GLU A 131 12.16 9.24 -20.78
N THR A 132 12.89 9.25 -19.68
CA THR A 132 13.65 8.10 -19.18
C THR A 132 13.24 7.82 -17.74
N ASP A 133 12.94 6.56 -17.43
CA ASP A 133 12.61 6.12 -16.08
C ASP A 133 13.88 6.05 -15.21
N PHE A 134 13.76 6.45 -13.94
CA PHE A 134 14.79 6.11 -12.96
C PHE A 134 14.74 4.60 -12.67
N ASP A 135 15.87 4.01 -12.26
CA ASP A 135 15.99 2.58 -11.95
C ASP A 135 15.46 2.19 -10.56
N LYS A 136 14.79 3.11 -9.86
CA LYS A 136 14.07 2.86 -8.60
C LYS A 136 12.58 2.80 -8.85
N SER A 137 11.98 1.70 -8.43
CA SER A 137 10.56 1.46 -8.63
C SER A 137 10.06 0.37 -7.70
N VAL A 138 8.74 0.32 -7.51
CA VAL A 138 8.06 -0.79 -6.84
C VAL A 138 6.92 -1.29 -7.71
N THR A 139 6.79 -2.61 -7.78
CA THR A 139 5.69 -3.24 -8.50
C THR A 139 4.63 -3.69 -7.50
N ILE A 140 3.45 -3.10 -7.63
CA ILE A 140 2.23 -3.55 -6.97
C ILE A 140 1.70 -4.74 -7.78
N PRO A 141 1.57 -5.94 -7.18
CA PRO A 141 1.16 -7.12 -7.92
C PRO A 141 -0.27 -6.99 -8.47
N ALA A 142 -0.51 -7.67 -9.60
CA ALA A 142 -1.81 -7.74 -10.25
C ALA A 142 -2.94 -8.17 -9.29
N GLY A 143 -4.10 -7.52 -9.37
CA GLY A 143 -5.30 -7.89 -8.62
C GLY A 143 -5.26 -7.59 -7.12
N THR A 144 -4.19 -6.98 -6.60
CA THR A 144 -4.05 -6.74 -5.15
C THR A 144 -4.69 -5.44 -4.67
N LEU A 145 -4.90 -4.47 -5.58
CA LEU A 145 -5.51 -3.18 -5.27
C LEU A 145 -7.02 -3.32 -5.02
N GLN A 146 -7.50 -2.61 -4.02
CA GLN A 146 -8.90 -2.56 -3.61
C GLN A 146 -9.45 -1.15 -3.72
N VAL A 147 -10.78 -1.03 -3.86
CA VAL A 147 -11.45 0.27 -3.84
C VAL A 147 -11.21 0.94 -2.50
N GLY A 148 -10.73 2.18 -2.52
CA GLY A 148 -10.40 2.96 -1.32
C GLY A 148 -8.96 2.85 -0.86
N ASP A 149 -8.14 1.99 -1.47
CA ASP A 149 -6.69 1.99 -1.23
C ASP A 149 -6.09 3.36 -1.60
N VAL A 150 -5.20 3.86 -0.75
CA VAL A 150 -4.39 5.06 -1.01
C VAL A 150 -2.93 4.65 -1.17
N ILE A 151 -2.39 4.90 -2.36
CA ILE A 151 -0.96 4.76 -2.65
C ILE A 151 -0.34 6.12 -2.40
N ARG A 152 0.39 6.25 -1.31
CA ARG A 152 1.13 7.46 -0.96
C ARG A 152 2.54 7.35 -1.48
N VAL A 153 2.98 8.36 -2.24
CA VAL A 153 4.30 8.38 -2.86
C VAL A 153 5.01 9.67 -2.51
N ARG A 154 6.27 9.57 -2.10
CA ARG A 154 7.20 10.69 -1.95
C ARG A 154 8.43 10.43 -2.80
N GLY A 155 8.77 11.38 -3.66
CA GLY A 155 9.95 11.33 -4.52
C GLY A 155 10.76 12.62 -4.43
N GLU A 156 12.07 12.50 -4.36
CA GLU A 156 13.01 13.62 -4.44
C GLU A 156 14.13 13.31 -5.43
N VAL A 157 14.39 14.29 -6.28
CA VAL A 157 15.32 14.25 -7.41
C VAL A 157 16.26 15.43 -7.28
N ILE A 158 17.53 15.25 -7.62
CA ILE A 158 18.54 16.31 -7.66
C ILE A 158 19.12 16.47 -9.07
N ALA A 159 19.22 17.72 -9.51
CA ALA A 159 19.98 18.10 -10.70
C ALA A 159 21.47 18.14 -10.34
N ILE A 160 22.21 17.10 -10.74
CA ILE A 160 23.64 16.94 -10.40
C ILE A 160 24.51 17.89 -11.21
N SER A 161 24.17 18.04 -12.49
CA SER A 161 24.85 18.94 -13.41
C SER A 161 23.85 19.39 -14.46
N THR A 162 23.94 20.65 -14.87
CA THR A 162 23.05 21.27 -15.85
C THR A 162 23.85 22.04 -16.90
N ASN A 163 23.22 22.35 -18.02
CA ASN A 163 23.84 23.08 -19.12
C ASN A 163 22.92 24.17 -19.66
N SER A 164 23.46 25.38 -19.80
CA SER A 164 22.81 26.50 -20.50
C SER A 164 21.41 26.79 -19.92
N THR A 165 20.38 26.77 -20.77
CA THR A 165 18.97 27.01 -20.46
C THR A 165 18.14 25.73 -20.67
N ASP A 166 18.79 24.56 -20.57
CA ASP A 166 18.18 23.26 -20.84
C ASP A 166 17.21 22.91 -19.71
N THR A 167 15.93 22.83 -20.03
CA THR A 167 14.89 22.59 -19.03
C THR A 167 14.75 21.11 -18.67
N LEU A 168 14.40 20.85 -17.40
CA LEU A 168 14.11 19.54 -16.85
C LEU A 168 12.62 19.42 -16.52
N THR A 169 12.07 18.23 -16.75
CA THR A 169 10.72 17.83 -16.30
C THR A 169 10.80 16.50 -15.56
N ILE A 170 10.16 16.41 -14.39
CA ILE A 170 10.02 15.19 -13.60
C ILE A 170 8.57 14.72 -13.66
N ARG A 171 8.36 13.40 -13.75
CA ARG A 171 7.02 12.79 -13.68
C ARG A 171 6.99 11.70 -12.63
N LEU A 172 5.86 11.57 -11.95
CA LEU A 172 5.51 10.39 -11.17
C LEU A 172 4.50 9.56 -11.96
N LYS A 173 4.71 8.25 -12.03
CA LYS A 173 3.89 7.33 -12.82
C LYS A 173 3.48 6.09 -12.02
N ILE A 174 2.32 5.55 -12.37
CA ILE A 174 1.85 4.22 -11.96
C ILE A 174 1.52 3.45 -13.24
N GLY A 175 2.26 2.38 -13.50
CA GLY A 175 2.25 1.70 -14.79
C GLY A 175 2.67 2.67 -15.90
N ALA A 176 1.80 2.84 -16.90
CA ALA A 176 1.97 3.82 -17.97
C ALA A 176 1.31 5.18 -17.67
N THR A 177 0.50 5.27 -16.61
CA THR A 177 -0.29 6.46 -16.30
C THR A 177 0.57 7.49 -15.57
N VAL A 178 0.62 8.72 -16.09
CA VAL A 178 1.27 9.86 -15.44
C VAL A 178 0.35 10.43 -14.37
N ILE A 179 0.82 10.47 -13.12
CA ILE A 179 0.09 10.98 -11.96
C ILE A 179 0.27 12.49 -11.83
N VAL A 180 1.52 12.93 -11.95
CA VAL A 180 1.91 14.34 -11.91
C VAL A 180 3.12 14.56 -12.78
N VAL A 181 3.20 15.75 -13.34
CA VAL A 181 4.33 16.26 -14.11
C VAL A 181 4.71 17.63 -13.54
N THR A 182 5.99 17.88 -13.32
CA THR A 182 6.47 19.22 -12.98
C THR A 182 6.35 20.15 -14.17
N ALA A 183 6.42 21.46 -13.95
CA ALA A 183 6.68 22.34 -15.08
C ALA A 183 8.07 22.04 -15.66
N ALA A 184 8.28 22.36 -16.94
CA ALA A 184 9.62 22.42 -17.50
C ALA A 184 10.34 23.62 -16.88
N VAL A 185 11.43 23.37 -16.17
CA VAL A 185 12.21 24.40 -15.45
C VAL A 185 13.63 24.36 -15.94
N ASP A 186 14.18 25.53 -16.26
CA ASP A 186 15.62 25.72 -16.43
C ASP A 186 16.28 25.61 -15.05
N VAL A 187 16.84 24.44 -14.76
CA VAL A 187 17.34 24.08 -13.44
C VAL A 187 18.83 24.41 -13.32
N ALA A 188 19.24 24.86 -12.14
CA ALA A 188 20.65 25.01 -11.78
C ALA A 188 21.21 23.75 -11.10
N ASN A 189 22.53 23.65 -11.00
CA ASN A 189 23.17 22.60 -10.21
C ASN A 189 22.70 22.65 -8.76
N ASN A 190 22.35 21.49 -8.21
CA ASN A 190 21.76 21.29 -6.88
C ASN A 190 20.32 21.78 -6.72
N ASP A 191 19.64 22.18 -7.81
CA ASP A 191 18.18 22.30 -7.75
C ASP A 191 17.54 20.93 -7.51
N ILE A 192 16.43 20.95 -6.78
CA ILE A 192 15.70 19.74 -6.40
C ILE A 192 14.34 19.68 -7.08
N GLY A 193 13.94 18.48 -7.48
CA GLY A 193 12.59 18.11 -7.84
C GLY A 193 11.94 17.37 -6.67
N TYR A 194 10.75 17.77 -6.28
CA TYR A 194 9.99 17.14 -5.21
C TYR A 194 8.59 16.79 -5.69
N VAL A 195 8.15 15.56 -5.44
CA VAL A 195 6.79 15.10 -5.72
C VAL A 195 6.25 14.36 -4.52
N GLU A 196 5.10 14.78 -4.02
CA GLU A 196 4.33 14.05 -3.02
C GLU A 196 2.92 13.86 -3.57
N ALA A 197 2.42 12.62 -3.57
CA ALA A 197 1.14 12.28 -4.15
C ALA A 197 0.39 11.25 -3.30
N ASP A 198 -0.88 11.53 -3.03
CA ASP A 198 -1.85 10.55 -2.57
C ASP A 198 -2.70 10.12 -3.77
N VAL A 199 -2.56 8.86 -4.18
CA VAL A 199 -3.34 8.27 -5.27
C VAL A 199 -4.40 7.33 -4.69
N VAL A 200 -5.66 7.67 -4.89
CA VAL A 200 -6.82 6.91 -4.37
C VAL A 200 -7.42 6.05 -5.47
N VAL A 201 -7.51 4.74 -5.23
CA VAL A 201 -8.21 3.79 -6.10
C VAL A 201 -9.72 3.95 -5.90
N ARG A 202 -10.45 4.29 -6.98
CA ARG A 202 -11.90 4.52 -6.97
C ARG A 202 -12.69 3.32 -7.47
N THR A 203 -12.19 2.63 -8.49
CA THR A 203 -12.74 1.37 -9.01
C THR A 203 -11.60 0.42 -9.38
N VAL A 204 -11.87 -0.88 -9.36
CA VAL A 204 -10.93 -1.95 -9.72
C VAL A 204 -11.39 -2.71 -10.97
N GLY A 205 -10.48 -3.45 -11.58
CA GLY A 205 -10.69 -4.20 -12.83
C GLY A 205 -9.91 -3.60 -14.00
N ALA A 206 -10.12 -4.16 -15.20
CA ALA A 206 -9.44 -3.69 -16.42
C ALA A 206 -9.80 -2.25 -16.82
N GLY A 207 -10.99 -1.79 -16.39
CA GLY A 207 -11.44 -0.40 -16.47
C GLY A 207 -11.45 0.31 -15.12
N GLY A 208 -10.55 -0.06 -14.22
CA GLY A 208 -10.39 0.58 -12.92
C GLY A 208 -10.08 2.08 -13.06
N THR A 209 -10.26 2.82 -11.97
CA THR A 209 -10.05 4.27 -11.95
C THR A 209 -9.32 4.71 -10.70
N ILE A 210 -8.48 5.72 -10.86
CA ILE A 210 -7.77 6.40 -9.78
C ILE A 210 -8.01 7.91 -9.86
N VAL A 211 -7.90 8.57 -8.71
CA VAL A 211 -7.73 10.03 -8.61
C VAL A 211 -6.50 10.31 -7.78
N ALA A 212 -5.86 11.46 -7.96
CA ALA A 212 -4.72 11.83 -7.14
C ALA A 212 -4.72 13.31 -6.79
N CYS A 213 -4.07 13.65 -5.69
CA CYS A 213 -3.69 15.02 -5.36
C CYS A 213 -2.37 15.02 -4.60
N GLY A 214 -1.78 16.20 -4.46
CA GLY A 214 -0.56 16.37 -3.71
C GLY A 214 0.16 17.63 -4.12
N VAL A 215 1.49 17.64 -3.96
CA VAL A 215 2.34 18.79 -4.28
C VAL A 215 3.49 18.37 -5.19
N GLN A 216 3.90 19.29 -6.06
CA GLN A 216 5.08 19.14 -6.89
C GLN A 216 5.89 20.44 -6.89
N ALA A 217 7.20 20.32 -6.95
CA ALA A 217 8.14 21.42 -7.01
C ALA A 217 9.35 21.03 -7.87
N LEU A 218 9.96 22.00 -8.54
CA LEU A 218 11.24 21.83 -9.23
C LEU A 218 11.98 23.18 -9.22
N GLY A 219 13.17 23.21 -8.64
CA GLY A 219 14.01 24.41 -8.56
C GLY A 219 14.84 24.47 -7.28
N THR A 220 15.37 25.67 -6.99
CA THR A 220 16.33 25.87 -5.90
C THR A 220 15.73 25.70 -4.50
N GLU A 221 16.40 24.90 -3.68
CA GLU A 221 16.02 24.67 -2.28
C GLU A 221 15.85 25.99 -1.51
N GLY A 222 14.86 26.04 -0.62
CA GLY A 222 14.54 27.21 0.20
C GLY A 222 13.76 28.33 -0.52
N THR A 223 13.75 28.36 -1.85
CA THR A 223 13.03 29.38 -2.64
C THR A 223 12.00 28.82 -3.61
N VAL A 224 12.13 27.53 -3.97
CA VAL A 224 11.21 26.86 -4.89
C VAL A 224 9.77 26.90 -4.35
N THR A 225 8.83 27.27 -5.22
CA THR A 225 7.41 27.28 -4.89
C THR A 225 6.81 25.90 -5.11
N ALA A 226 6.34 25.25 -4.03
CA ALA A 226 5.57 24.01 -4.12
C ALA A 226 4.15 24.30 -4.66
N LYS A 227 3.77 23.61 -5.75
CA LYS A 227 2.48 23.78 -6.42
C LYS A 227 1.59 22.59 -6.14
N PRO A 228 0.35 22.80 -5.65
CA PRO A 228 -0.60 21.71 -5.53
C PRO A 228 -1.02 21.21 -6.92
N PHE A 229 -1.33 19.92 -7.03
CA PHE A 229 -1.90 19.34 -8.23
C PHE A 229 -3.13 18.49 -7.93
N LYS A 230 -3.92 18.23 -8.98
CA LYS A 230 -4.97 17.22 -8.97
C LYS A 230 -4.88 16.39 -10.25
N LEU A 231 -5.10 15.10 -10.11
CA LEU A 231 -5.40 14.18 -11.21
C LEU A 231 -6.89 13.87 -11.15
N ALA A 232 -7.60 14.24 -12.21
CA ALA A 232 -9.00 13.86 -12.37
C ALA A 232 -9.13 12.33 -12.50
N SER A 233 -10.36 11.80 -12.41
CA SER A 233 -10.60 10.37 -12.57
C SER A 233 -9.94 9.84 -13.84
N THR A 234 -8.94 8.98 -13.67
CA THR A 234 -8.09 8.47 -14.76
C THR A 234 -8.12 6.96 -14.73
N ALA A 235 -8.19 6.34 -15.91
CA ALA A 235 -8.25 4.89 -16.03
C ALA A 235 -6.93 4.22 -15.62
N ILE A 236 -7.04 3.05 -15.00
CA ILE A 236 -5.93 2.14 -14.69
C ILE A 236 -6.44 0.70 -14.72
N ASP A 237 -5.64 -0.22 -15.25
CA ASP A 237 -5.96 -1.64 -15.23
C ASP A 237 -5.39 -2.28 -13.96
N THR A 238 -6.23 -2.51 -12.94
CA THR A 238 -5.76 -3.14 -11.69
C THR A 238 -5.66 -4.66 -11.79
N THR A 239 -5.99 -5.27 -12.93
CA THR A 239 -5.85 -6.72 -13.18
C THR A 239 -4.45 -7.10 -13.64
N VAL A 240 -3.62 -6.11 -13.98
CA VAL A 240 -2.20 -6.27 -14.29
C VAL A 240 -1.33 -5.65 -13.20
N ALA A 241 -0.06 -6.06 -13.15
CA ALA A 241 0.90 -5.48 -12.22
C ALA A 241 1.14 -4.00 -12.53
N GLN A 242 1.18 -3.17 -11.50
CA GLN A 242 1.33 -1.71 -11.62
C GLN A 242 2.65 -1.26 -10.99
N THR A 243 3.53 -0.71 -11.81
CA THR A 243 4.85 -0.23 -11.34
C THR A 243 4.78 1.25 -10.99
N VAL A 244 5.04 1.60 -9.74
CA VAL A 244 5.20 2.98 -9.27
C VAL A 244 6.65 3.41 -9.47
N LYS A 245 6.85 4.53 -10.16
CA LYS A 245 8.19 5.03 -10.51
C LYS A 245 8.18 6.51 -10.89
N ALA A 246 9.33 7.15 -10.76
CA ALA A 246 9.57 8.48 -11.29
C ALA A 246 10.34 8.41 -12.63
N SER A 247 10.21 9.44 -13.44
CA SER A 247 10.97 9.61 -14.69
C SER A 247 11.41 11.06 -14.87
N ALA A 248 12.43 11.25 -15.70
CA ALA A 248 12.98 12.56 -16.04
C ALA A 248 13.09 12.74 -17.55
N GLN A 249 13.01 13.99 -17.99
CA GLN A 249 13.20 14.38 -19.38
C GLN A 249 13.84 15.76 -19.45
N TRP A 250 14.95 15.87 -20.18
CA TRP A 250 15.52 17.18 -20.55
C TRP A 250 14.96 17.66 -21.88
N SER A 251 14.91 18.98 -22.08
CA SER A 251 14.50 19.56 -23.37
C SER A 251 15.58 19.43 -24.44
N VAL A 252 16.83 19.24 -24.05
CA VAL A 252 17.99 19.13 -24.96
C VAL A 252 18.91 18.01 -24.46
N ALA A 253 19.39 17.18 -25.40
CA ALA A 253 20.39 16.16 -25.11
C ALA A 253 21.77 16.82 -24.98
N ASN A 254 22.30 16.83 -23.75
CA ASN A 254 23.66 17.28 -23.47
C ASN A 254 24.30 16.37 -22.40
N ALA A 255 25.58 16.05 -22.54
CA ALA A 255 26.32 15.25 -21.56
C ALA A 255 26.49 15.94 -20.18
N GLY A 256 26.40 17.26 -20.15
CA GLY A 256 26.36 18.07 -18.94
C GLY A 256 25.02 18.04 -18.21
N ASN A 257 23.93 17.57 -18.84
CA ASN A 257 22.62 17.44 -18.22
C ASN A 257 22.54 16.09 -17.49
N GLN A 258 22.57 16.13 -16.16
CA GLN A 258 22.61 14.95 -15.29
C GLN A 258 21.62 15.11 -14.13
N VAL A 259 20.79 14.10 -13.93
CA VAL A 259 19.78 14.08 -12.88
C VAL A 259 19.74 12.72 -12.19
N ARG A 260 19.47 12.72 -10.88
CA ARG A 260 19.42 11.51 -10.04
C ARG A 260 18.23 11.57 -9.09
N LEU A 261 17.58 10.44 -8.84
CA LEU A 261 16.56 10.28 -7.81
C LEU A 261 17.23 9.77 -6.52
N ASP A 262 17.07 10.48 -5.42
CA ASP A 262 17.69 10.13 -4.14
C ASP A 262 16.67 9.51 -3.18
N VAL A 263 15.42 9.96 -3.22
CA VAL A 263 14.33 9.40 -2.40
C VAL A 263 13.20 8.90 -3.30
N LEU A 264 12.73 7.69 -3.03
CA LEU A 264 11.45 7.19 -3.50
C LEU A 264 10.85 6.29 -2.42
N ASP A 265 9.84 6.81 -1.72
CA ASP A 265 9.08 6.08 -0.73
C ASP A 265 7.67 5.85 -1.24
N VAL A 266 7.19 4.63 -1.09
CA VAL A 266 5.84 4.23 -1.50
C VAL A 266 5.18 3.45 -0.37
N GLU A 267 4.03 3.94 0.07
CA GLU A 267 3.19 3.32 1.08
C GLU A 267 1.84 2.94 0.48
N LEU A 268 1.28 1.82 0.94
CA LEU A 268 -0.10 1.45 0.67
C LEU A 268 -0.91 1.51 1.95
N LEU A 269 -1.83 2.47 1.99
CA LEU A 269 -2.78 2.67 3.08
C LEU A 269 -4.10 2.05 2.66
N ARG A 270 -4.53 1.01 3.38
CA ARG A 270 -5.81 0.35 3.16
C ARG A 270 -6.79 0.80 4.22
N LYS A 271 -8.00 1.16 3.79
CA LYS A 271 -9.12 1.39 4.71
C LYS A 271 -9.46 0.04 5.35
N LEU A 272 -9.47 0.00 6.68
CA LEU A 272 -9.99 -1.14 7.46
C LEU A 272 -11.46 -1.38 7.11
#